data_AF-A0AAU2VVQ3-F1
#
_entry.id   AF-A0AAU2VVQ3-F1
#
_cell.length_a   1.000
_cell.length_b   1.000
_cell.length_c   1.000
_cell.angle_alpha   90.00
_cell.angle_beta   90.00
_cell.angle_gamma   90.00
#
_symmetry.space_group_name_H-M   'P 1'
#
loop_
_entity.id
_entity.type
_entity.pdbx_description
1 polymer ?
#
loop_
_entity_poly.entity_id
_entity_poly.type
_entity_poly.pdbx_seq_one_letter_code
_entity_poly.pdbx_strand_id
1 'polypeptide(L)'
;MSVDIRTVLRKQEDELRRFRRNLFSTEPADSGLASVLPKDVLEHLRAEGKTVPHRFGPVRSVTDRHAVLTIVGDIVDQAVLLDRPGREGAVLTLSVAARHKQLGTRQAVDPGEARAWVEAIVGPKWLPHFYSAGALSGSAAGETSPSRPLTTQYFYLFLGADGVPHGEPEHQLGVQLTPLTHTP
;
A
#
# COMPACT_ATOMS: atom_id res chain seq x y z
N MET A 1 16.01 -13.56 -0.56
CA MET A 1 15.68 -14.14 -1.89
C MET A 1 14.64 -13.23 -2.53
N SER A 2 14.82 -12.85 -3.80
CA SER A 2 13.84 -12.02 -4.52
C SER A 2 12.70 -12.91 -5.03
N VAL A 3 11.45 -12.53 -4.77
CA VAL A 3 10.26 -13.26 -5.24
C VAL A 3 9.95 -12.79 -6.67
N ASP A 4 9.97 -13.72 -7.63
CA ASP A 4 9.69 -13.40 -9.04
C ASP A 4 8.18 -13.44 -9.34
N ILE A 5 7.58 -12.26 -9.52
CA ILE A 5 6.18 -12.10 -9.90
C ILE A 5 5.97 -11.80 -11.41
N ARG A 6 7.03 -11.77 -12.24
CA ARG A 6 6.98 -11.32 -13.65
C ARG A 6 5.94 -12.06 -14.49
N THR A 7 5.78 -13.36 -14.26
CA THR A 7 4.84 -14.20 -15.01
C THR A 7 3.38 -13.83 -14.70
N VAL A 8 3.10 -13.43 -13.45
CA VAL A 8 1.76 -12.95 -13.05
C VAL A 8 1.56 -11.51 -13.52
N LEU A 9 2.57 -10.66 -13.37
CA LEU A 9 2.53 -9.25 -13.80
C LEU A 9 2.15 -9.09 -15.27
N ARG A 10 2.75 -9.90 -16.17
CA ARG A 10 2.46 -9.81 -17.62
C ARG A 10 0.97 -10.04 -17.94
N LYS A 11 0.26 -10.82 -17.13
CA LYS A 11 -1.17 -11.08 -17.31
C LYS A 11 -2.06 -9.97 -16.75
N GLN A 12 -1.50 -9.12 -15.90
CA GLN A 12 -2.22 -8.11 -15.12
C GLN A 12 -1.80 -6.68 -15.47
N GLU A 13 -1.08 -6.51 -16.58
CA GLU A 13 -0.44 -5.23 -16.92
C GLU A 13 -1.44 -4.09 -17.09
N ASP A 14 -2.56 -4.32 -17.79
CA ASP A 14 -3.58 -3.29 -17.99
C ASP A 14 -4.30 -2.91 -16.70
N GLU A 15 -4.60 -3.90 -15.85
CA GLU A 15 -5.21 -3.68 -14.54
C GLU A 15 -4.24 -2.93 -13.61
N LEU A 16 -2.96 -3.29 -13.63
CA LEU A 16 -1.90 -2.63 -12.88
C LEU A 16 -1.73 -1.18 -13.35
N ARG A 17 -1.71 -0.91 -14.66
CA ARG A 17 -1.67 0.46 -15.20
C ARG A 17 -2.87 1.28 -14.74
N ARG A 18 -4.08 0.71 -14.78
CA ARG A 18 -5.29 1.39 -14.28
C ARG A 18 -5.20 1.69 -12.79
N PHE A 19 -4.79 0.72 -11.99
CA PHE A 19 -4.61 0.89 -10.55
C PHE A 19 -3.60 2.01 -10.25
N ARG A 20 -2.48 2.04 -10.96
CA ARG A 20 -1.44 3.08 -10.81
C ARG A 20 -1.95 4.46 -11.19
N ARG A 21 -2.70 4.63 -12.27
CA ARG A 21 -3.29 5.93 -12.65
C ARG A 21 -4.28 6.48 -11.63
N ASN A 22 -4.97 5.59 -10.91
CA ASN A 22 -5.89 6.01 -9.86
C ASN A 22 -5.14 6.44 -8.58
N LEU A 23 -3.95 5.88 -8.32
CA LEU A 23 -3.14 6.25 -7.16
C LEU A 23 -2.16 7.39 -7.43
N PHE A 24 -1.70 7.53 -8.68
CA PHE A 24 -0.63 8.44 -9.07
C PHE A 24 -1.03 9.25 -10.31
N SER A 25 -0.79 10.57 -10.28
CA SER A 25 -1.12 11.54 -11.32
C SER A 25 -0.27 11.41 -12.58
N THR A 26 0.88 10.73 -12.52
CA THR A 26 1.79 10.54 -13.66
C THR A 26 2.14 9.07 -13.84
N GLU A 27 2.00 8.56 -15.07
CA GLU A 27 2.80 7.40 -15.47
C GLU A 27 4.27 7.80 -15.38
N PRO A 28 5.20 6.91 -14.94
CA PRO A 28 6.59 7.27 -14.76
C PRO A 28 7.30 7.37 -16.12
N ALA A 29 6.95 8.37 -16.91
CA ALA A 29 7.71 8.87 -18.02
C ALA A 29 8.26 10.24 -17.61
N ASP A 30 9.53 10.25 -17.20
CA ASP A 30 10.45 11.38 -17.36
C ASP A 30 10.18 12.73 -16.70
N SER A 31 9.62 12.78 -15.49
CA SER A 31 9.73 14.01 -14.68
C SER A 31 9.94 13.69 -13.22
N GLY A 32 10.68 14.57 -12.52
CA GLY A 32 11.05 14.43 -11.10
C GLY A 32 9.86 14.23 -10.18
N LEU A 33 10.12 13.97 -8.90
CA LEU A 33 9.13 13.77 -7.82
C LEU A 33 8.25 15.03 -7.62
N ALA A 34 7.43 15.40 -8.59
CA ALA A 34 6.44 16.46 -8.52
C ALA A 34 5.10 15.86 -8.06
N SER A 35 4.35 16.63 -7.26
CA SER A 35 3.00 16.36 -6.73
C SER A 35 2.29 15.19 -7.42
N VAL A 36 2.23 14.09 -6.68
CA VAL A 36 2.05 12.73 -7.23
C VAL A 36 0.61 12.29 -7.19
N LEU A 37 -0.20 12.94 -6.36
CA LEU A 37 -1.60 12.60 -6.25
C LEU A 37 -2.37 13.32 -7.36
N PRO A 38 -3.29 12.62 -8.05
CA PRO A 38 -4.19 13.26 -8.99
C PRO A 38 -4.88 14.47 -8.33
N LYS A 39 -5.11 15.54 -9.10
CA LYS A 39 -5.66 16.79 -8.56
C LYS A 39 -7.01 16.57 -7.86
N ASP A 40 -7.83 15.70 -8.43
CA ASP A 40 -9.12 15.24 -7.91
C ASP A 40 -8.99 14.48 -6.57
N VAL A 41 -7.92 13.69 -6.40
CA VAL A 41 -7.58 13.02 -5.13
C VAL A 41 -7.20 14.05 -4.07
N LEU A 42 -6.39 15.05 -4.41
CA LEU A 42 -6.04 16.15 -3.50
C LEU A 42 -7.26 17.00 -3.12
N GLU A 43 -8.14 17.29 -4.08
CA GLU A 43 -9.38 18.02 -3.84
C GLU A 43 -10.34 17.24 -2.92
N HIS A 44 -10.50 15.93 -3.14
CA HIS A 44 -11.29 15.07 -2.25
C HIS A 44 -10.69 14.96 -0.85
N LEU A 45 -9.36 14.81 -0.73
CA LEU A 45 -8.69 14.81 0.58
C LEU A 45 -8.93 16.12 1.33
N ARG A 46 -8.90 17.25 0.64
CA ARG A 46 -9.20 18.56 1.27
C ARG A 46 -10.66 18.71 1.67
N ALA A 47 -11.59 18.10 0.94
CA ALA A 47 -13.02 18.19 1.21
C ALA A 47 -13.51 17.20 2.28
N GLU A 48 -13.02 15.96 2.24
CA GLU A 48 -13.56 14.82 2.99
C GLU A 48 -12.51 14.13 3.91
N GLY A 49 -11.23 14.49 3.79
CA GLY A 49 -10.14 13.91 4.59
C GLY A 49 -9.71 12.49 4.18
N LYS A 50 -10.36 11.90 3.16
CA LYS A 50 -10.13 10.53 2.68
C LYS A 50 -10.45 10.43 1.19
N THR A 51 -9.86 9.45 0.50
CA THR A 51 -10.28 9.07 -0.86
C THR A 51 -10.91 7.69 -0.91
N VAL A 52 -11.45 7.32 -2.08
CA VAL A 52 -12.01 5.99 -2.30
C VAL A 52 -10.86 4.98 -2.45
N PRO A 53 -10.82 3.91 -1.64
CA PRO A 53 -9.78 2.90 -1.76
C PRO A 53 -9.86 2.22 -3.13
N HIS A 54 -8.72 2.16 -3.82
CA HIS A 54 -8.58 1.46 -5.08
C HIS A 54 -8.14 0.02 -4.84
N ARG A 55 -8.64 -0.89 -5.65
CA ARG A 55 -8.34 -2.32 -5.53
C ARG A 55 -7.69 -2.84 -6.82
N PHE A 56 -6.69 -3.70 -6.63
CA PHE A 56 -6.05 -4.49 -7.68
C PHE A 56 -6.10 -5.97 -7.33
N GLY A 57 -6.40 -6.80 -8.33
CA GLY A 57 -6.63 -8.23 -8.20
C GLY A 57 -8.12 -8.59 -8.03
N PRO A 58 -8.42 -9.89 -7.87
CA PRO A 58 -7.55 -10.91 -7.30
C PRO A 58 -6.47 -11.44 -8.26
N VAL A 59 -5.23 -11.53 -7.79
CA VAL A 59 -4.10 -12.13 -8.51
C VAL A 59 -3.67 -13.43 -7.83
N ARG A 60 -3.11 -14.38 -8.58
CA ARG A 60 -2.60 -15.62 -7.98
C ARG A 60 -1.33 -15.32 -7.18
N SER A 61 -1.23 -15.90 -5.99
CA SER A 61 0.04 -15.89 -5.27
C SER A 61 1.07 -16.78 -5.98
N VAL A 62 2.33 -16.34 -5.98
CA VAL A 62 3.48 -17.10 -6.49
C VAL A 62 4.16 -17.92 -5.39
N THR A 63 3.91 -17.60 -4.12
CA THR A 63 4.45 -18.33 -2.96
C THR A 63 3.49 -19.39 -2.42
N ASP A 64 2.17 -19.21 -2.59
CA ASP A 64 1.13 -20.18 -2.23
C ASP A 64 0.14 -20.41 -3.39
N ARG A 65 0.18 -21.60 -3.97
CA ARG A 65 -0.72 -22.02 -5.06
C ARG A 65 -2.21 -22.04 -4.69
N HIS A 66 -2.54 -22.03 -3.40
CA HIS A 66 -3.90 -22.00 -2.88
C HIS A 66 -4.38 -20.59 -2.56
N ALA A 67 -3.49 -19.59 -2.56
CA ALA A 67 -3.82 -18.21 -2.23
C ALA A 67 -4.11 -17.36 -3.48
N VAL A 68 -5.01 -16.39 -3.31
CA VAL A 68 -5.12 -15.22 -4.19
C VAL A 68 -4.89 -13.97 -3.37
N LEU A 69 -4.16 -13.03 -3.95
CA LEU A 69 -3.83 -11.76 -3.34
C LEU A 69 -4.79 -10.67 -3.85
N THR A 70 -5.11 -9.75 -2.96
CA THR A 70 -5.74 -8.47 -3.28
C THR A 70 -4.85 -7.39 -2.73
N ILE A 71 -4.56 -6.39 -3.56
CA ILE A 71 -3.85 -5.19 -3.15
C ILE A 71 -4.84 -4.04 -3.10
N VAL A 72 -4.86 -3.30 -2.00
CA VAL A 72 -5.69 -2.12 -1.82
C VAL A 72 -4.79 -0.92 -1.58
N GLY A 73 -4.99 0.13 -2.35
CA GLY A 73 -4.37 1.42 -2.15
C GLY A 73 -5.39 2.43 -1.64
N ASP A 74 -5.05 3.14 -0.58
CA ASP A 74 -5.90 4.15 0.04
C ASP A 74 -5.08 5.38 0.39
N ILE A 75 -5.68 6.56 0.31
CA ILE A 75 -5.02 7.82 0.65
C ILE A 75 -5.88 8.56 1.67
N VAL A 76 -5.25 8.91 2.78
CA VAL A 76 -5.91 9.60 3.90
C VAL A 76 -5.08 10.81 4.33
N ASP A 77 -5.75 11.79 4.93
CA ASP A 77 -5.07 12.91 5.56
C ASP A 77 -4.12 12.41 6.67
N GLN A 78 -2.91 12.96 6.72
CA GLN A 78 -1.91 12.59 7.71
C GLN A 78 -2.38 12.93 9.14
N ALA A 79 -3.12 14.02 9.34
CA ALA A 79 -3.73 14.35 10.62
C ALA A 79 -4.72 13.28 11.09
N VAL A 80 -5.46 12.67 10.17
CA VAL A 80 -6.43 11.61 10.47
C VAL A 80 -5.72 10.31 10.86
N LEU A 81 -4.72 9.89 10.09
CA LEU A 81 -4.00 8.64 10.38
C LEU A 81 -3.20 8.73 11.69
N LEU A 82 -2.57 9.87 11.95
CA LEU A 82 -1.70 10.07 13.11
C LEU A 82 -2.42 10.62 14.35
N ASP A 83 -3.75 10.82 14.27
CA ASP A 83 -4.53 11.47 15.33
C ASP A 83 -3.91 12.81 15.80
N ARG A 84 -3.48 13.62 14.84
CA ARG A 84 -2.70 14.85 15.03
C ARG A 84 -3.32 16.01 14.26
N PRO A 85 -4.29 16.73 14.85
CA PRO A 85 -4.89 17.90 14.23
C PRO A 85 -3.83 18.93 13.81
N GLY A 86 -3.99 19.51 12.61
CA GLY A 86 -3.06 20.51 12.07
C GLY A 86 -1.80 19.94 11.41
N ARG A 87 -1.64 18.60 11.35
CA ARG A 87 -0.59 18.00 10.53
C ARG A 87 -0.99 18.05 9.07
N GLU A 88 -0.27 18.83 8.28
CA GLU A 88 -0.50 18.89 6.84
C GLU A 88 0.16 17.71 6.11
N GLY A 89 -0.51 17.22 5.07
CA GLY A 89 0.00 16.16 4.21
C GLY A 89 -0.99 15.01 4.06
N ALA A 90 -0.54 13.96 3.36
CA ALA A 90 -1.32 12.76 3.11
C ALA A 90 -0.49 11.51 3.34
N VAL A 91 -1.17 10.39 3.57
CA VAL A 91 -0.55 9.07 3.67
C VAL A 91 -1.17 8.14 2.65
N LEU A 92 -0.34 7.65 1.74
CA LEU A 92 -0.70 6.55 0.86
C LEU A 92 -0.42 5.24 1.59
N THR A 93 -1.47 4.44 1.76
CA THR A 93 -1.40 3.09 2.32
C THR A 93 -1.56 2.08 1.20
N LEU A 94 -0.63 1.14 1.09
CA LEU A 94 -0.82 -0.08 0.32
C LEU A 94 -0.97 -1.25 1.28
N SER A 95 -2.03 -2.04 1.12
CA SER A 95 -2.24 -3.27 1.87
C SER A 95 -2.33 -4.46 0.94
N VAL A 96 -1.64 -5.55 1.29
CA VAL A 96 -1.66 -6.82 0.56
C VAL A 96 -2.31 -7.87 1.45
N ALA A 97 -3.42 -8.42 0.99
CA ALA A 97 -4.17 -9.45 1.71
C ALA A 97 -4.27 -10.73 0.88
N ALA A 98 -4.11 -11.89 1.53
CA ALA A 98 -4.33 -13.20 0.92
C ALA A 98 -5.64 -13.81 1.39
N ARG A 99 -6.29 -14.55 0.50
CA ARG A 99 -7.36 -15.49 0.83
C ARG A 99 -7.19 -16.80 0.10
N HIS A 100 -7.62 -17.89 0.73
CA HIS A 100 -7.67 -19.19 0.08
C HIS A 100 -8.67 -19.16 -1.09
N LYS A 101 -8.25 -19.59 -2.28
CA LYS A 101 -9.02 -19.43 -3.53
C LYS A 101 -10.36 -20.17 -3.56
N GLN A 102 -10.48 -21.30 -2.87
CA GLN A 102 -11.73 -22.08 -2.75
C GLN A 102 -12.51 -21.77 -1.47
N LEU A 103 -11.85 -21.84 -0.32
CA LEU A 103 -12.45 -21.63 1.00
C LEU A 103 -12.77 -20.16 1.34
N GLY A 104 -12.17 -19.19 0.65
CA GLY A 104 -12.35 -17.76 0.92
C GLY A 104 -11.77 -17.27 2.24
N THR A 105 -11.16 -18.16 3.04
CA THR A 105 -10.57 -17.84 4.35
C THR A 105 -9.34 -16.96 4.20
N ARG A 106 -9.14 -16.01 5.14
CA ARG A 106 -7.92 -15.17 5.17
C ARG A 106 -6.69 -16.02 5.41
N GLN A 107 -5.59 -15.68 4.74
CA GLN A 107 -4.29 -16.33 4.88
C GLN A 107 -3.21 -15.29 5.14
N ALA A 108 -2.14 -15.70 5.80
CA ALA A 108 -0.95 -14.86 5.92
C ALA A 108 -0.30 -14.68 4.54
N VAL A 109 0.10 -13.45 4.25
CA VAL A 109 0.83 -13.11 3.03
C VAL A 109 2.33 -13.23 3.30
N ASP A 110 3.05 -13.89 2.39
CA ASP A 110 4.51 -13.88 2.39
C ASP A 110 5.05 -12.44 2.28
N PRO A 111 5.88 -11.97 3.22
CA PRO A 111 6.40 -10.60 3.18
C PRO A 111 7.22 -10.27 1.92
N GLY A 112 7.94 -11.25 1.37
CA GLY A 112 8.71 -11.10 0.14
C GLY A 112 7.83 -10.89 -1.08
N GLU A 113 6.74 -11.66 -1.18
CA GLU A 113 5.74 -11.50 -2.23
C GLU A 113 4.99 -10.17 -2.10
N ALA A 114 4.60 -9.77 -0.89
CA ALA A 114 3.97 -8.48 -0.65
C ALA A 114 4.87 -7.32 -1.08
N ARG A 115 6.17 -7.37 -0.72
CA ARG A 115 7.16 -6.38 -1.16
C ARG A 115 7.29 -6.34 -2.68
N ALA A 116 7.35 -7.49 -3.34
CA ALA A 116 7.46 -7.56 -4.80
C ALA A 116 6.25 -6.90 -5.49
N TRP A 117 5.03 -7.07 -4.97
CA TRP A 117 3.85 -6.39 -5.49
C TRP A 117 3.91 -4.88 -5.28
N VAL A 118 4.33 -4.41 -4.10
CA VAL A 118 4.52 -2.97 -3.84
C VAL A 118 5.54 -2.39 -4.81
N GLU A 119 6.70 -3.03 -4.97
CA GLU A 119 7.74 -2.63 -5.91
C GLU A 119 7.23 -2.53 -7.35
N ALA A 120 6.43 -3.49 -7.81
CA ALA A 120 5.84 -3.43 -9.14
C ALA A 120 4.79 -2.31 -9.33
N ILE A 121 4.06 -1.96 -8.27
CA ILE A 121 3.06 -0.89 -8.28
C ILE A 121 3.72 0.48 -8.31
N VAL A 122 4.66 0.72 -7.39
CA VAL A 122 5.20 2.06 -7.13
C VAL A 122 6.43 2.33 -8.00
N GLY A 123 7.17 1.28 -8.37
CA GLY A 123 8.39 1.37 -9.15
C GLY A 123 9.60 1.85 -8.33
N PRO A 124 10.81 1.78 -8.93
CA PRO A 124 12.06 1.97 -8.22
C PRO A 124 12.30 3.41 -7.72
N LYS A 125 11.65 4.41 -8.33
CA LYS A 125 11.75 5.81 -7.89
C LYS A 125 11.03 6.05 -6.56
N TRP A 126 9.92 5.35 -6.33
CA TRP A 126 9.05 5.55 -5.17
C TRP A 126 9.36 4.60 -4.03
N LEU A 127 9.81 3.39 -4.36
CA LEU A 127 10.08 2.34 -3.38
C LEU A 127 10.96 2.78 -2.18
N PRO A 128 12.02 3.58 -2.35
CA PRO A 128 12.86 4.02 -1.22
C PRO A 128 12.13 4.86 -0.16
N HIS A 129 10.98 5.44 -0.52
CA HIS A 129 10.16 6.28 0.36
C HIS A 129 9.05 5.51 1.08
N PHE A 130 8.85 4.23 0.73
CA PHE A 130 7.86 3.38 1.38
C PHE A 130 8.43 2.71 2.63
N TYR A 131 7.56 2.56 3.62
CA TYR A 131 7.81 1.86 4.86
C TYR A 131 6.93 0.62 4.93
N SER A 132 7.50 -0.53 5.32
CA SER A 132 6.74 -1.70 5.73
C SER A 132 6.32 -1.55 7.19
N ALA A 133 5.04 -1.70 7.47
CA ALA A 133 4.48 -1.80 8.82
C ALA A 133 4.31 -3.24 9.29
N GLY A 134 4.75 -4.20 8.48
CA GLY A 134 4.57 -5.62 8.73
C GLY A 134 3.12 -6.09 8.61
N ALA A 135 2.87 -7.29 9.14
CA ALA A 135 1.55 -7.88 9.11
C ALA A 135 0.68 -7.26 10.19
N LEU A 136 -0.49 -6.74 9.82
CA LEU A 136 -1.54 -6.33 10.75
C LEU A 136 -2.83 -7.12 10.49
N SER A 137 -3.60 -7.32 11.55
CA SER A 137 -4.96 -7.86 11.43
C SER A 137 -5.90 -6.71 11.10
N GLY A 138 -6.38 -6.63 9.84
CA GLY A 138 -7.44 -5.68 9.50
C GLY A 138 -8.69 -5.96 10.33
N SER A 139 -9.03 -5.07 11.27
CA SER A 139 -10.21 -5.20 12.12
C SER A 139 -11.47 -4.80 11.33
N ALA A 140 -12.48 -5.66 11.39
CA ALA A 140 -13.86 -5.22 11.42
C ALA A 140 -14.37 -5.66 12.78
N ALA A 141 -14.83 -4.66 13.56
CA ALA A 141 -15.68 -4.70 14.75
C ALA A 141 -15.62 -5.91 15.71
N GLY A 142 -15.46 -5.60 16.99
CA GLY A 142 -16.03 -6.40 18.08
C GLY A 142 -15.12 -7.45 18.69
N GLU A 143 -14.78 -7.20 19.95
CA GLU A 143 -14.71 -8.17 21.04
C GLU A 143 -13.69 -9.33 20.98
N THR A 144 -12.82 -9.32 22.01
CA THR A 144 -12.22 -10.47 22.70
C THR A 144 -12.19 -11.78 21.90
N SER A 145 -11.17 -11.93 21.05
CA SER A 145 -10.82 -13.20 20.41
C SER A 145 -9.31 -13.43 20.52
N PRO A 146 -8.85 -14.68 20.71
CA PRO A 146 -7.43 -15.00 20.86
C PRO A 146 -6.65 -14.53 19.64
N SER A 147 -5.46 -13.98 19.87
CA SER A 147 -4.50 -13.42 18.91
C SER A 147 -4.79 -13.78 17.44
N ARG A 148 -5.62 -12.96 16.78
CA ARG A 148 -5.99 -13.18 15.38
C ARG A 148 -4.71 -13.11 14.53
N PRO A 149 -4.41 -14.13 13.71
CA PRO A 149 -3.18 -14.17 12.95
C PRO A 149 -3.11 -12.94 12.05
N LEU A 150 -2.00 -12.23 12.11
CA LEU A 150 -1.75 -11.02 11.33
C LEU A 150 -1.62 -11.44 9.86
N THR A 151 -2.65 -11.17 9.05
CA THR A 151 -2.74 -11.74 7.69
C THR A 151 -2.37 -10.77 6.57
N THR A 152 -2.47 -9.47 6.83
CA THR A 152 -2.37 -8.43 5.79
C THR A 152 -1.09 -7.63 5.98
N GLN A 153 -0.26 -7.56 4.95
CA GLN A 153 0.95 -6.74 4.97
C GLN A 153 0.60 -5.28 4.64
N TYR A 154 1.04 -4.34 5.45
CA TYR A 154 0.78 -2.91 5.26
C TYR A 154 2.06 -2.16 4.91
N PHE A 155 1.92 -1.18 4.03
CA PHE A 155 2.99 -0.31 3.58
C PHE A 155 2.50 1.13 3.54
N TYR A 156 3.33 2.06 3.98
CA TYR A 156 3.00 3.48 4.06
C TYR A 156 3.99 4.32 3.27
N LEU A 157 3.47 5.36 2.63
CA LEU A 157 4.23 6.47 2.06
C LEU A 157 3.66 7.76 2.63
N PHE A 158 4.53 8.57 3.26
CA PHE A 158 4.16 9.86 3.81
C PHE A 158 4.46 10.97 2.81
N LEU A 159 3.47 11.81 2.57
CA LEU A 159 3.52 12.90 1.60
C LEU A 159 3.27 14.23 2.33
N GLY A 160 4.06 15.25 1.98
CA GLY A 160 3.86 16.61 2.47
C GLY A 160 2.62 17.26 1.86
N ALA A 161 2.31 18.48 2.28
CA ALA A 161 1.23 19.28 1.70
C ALA A 161 1.44 19.58 0.20
N ASP A 162 2.70 19.56 -0.24
CA ASP A 162 3.18 19.68 -1.62
C ASP A 162 3.09 18.36 -2.42
N GLY A 163 2.68 17.28 -1.76
CA GLY A 163 2.63 15.94 -2.33
C GLY A 163 4.01 15.29 -2.50
N VAL A 164 5.06 15.83 -1.90
CA VAL A 164 6.43 15.28 -2.00
C VAL A 164 6.66 14.25 -0.88
N PRO A 165 7.30 13.10 -1.16
CA PRO A 165 7.70 12.15 -0.14
C PRO A 165 8.58 12.77 0.94
N HIS A 166 8.27 12.48 2.19
CA HIS A 166 9.15 12.77 3.30
C HIS A 166 9.35 11.53 4.18
N GLY A 167 10.36 11.57 5.05
CA GLY A 167 10.62 10.48 5.99
C GLY A 167 9.48 10.27 6.98
N GLU A 168 9.48 9.13 7.68
CA GLU A 168 8.53 8.86 8.76
C GLU A 168 8.44 10.07 9.72
N PRO A 169 7.23 10.62 9.95
CA PRO A 169 7.05 11.72 10.88
C PRO A 169 7.38 11.24 12.31
N GLU A 170 7.88 12.14 13.17
CA GLU A 170 8.12 11.85 14.59
C GLU A 170 6.82 11.48 15.33
N HIS A 171 6.40 10.22 15.21
CA HIS A 171 5.20 9.69 15.85
C HIS A 171 5.19 8.16 15.89
N GLN A 172 4.44 7.59 16.83
CA GLN A 172 4.27 6.14 16.95
C GLN A 172 2.91 5.73 16.38
N LEU A 173 2.89 5.17 15.17
CA LEU A 173 1.74 4.45 14.62
C LEU A 173 1.41 3.15 15.40
N GLY A 174 2.05 2.92 16.56
CA GLY A 174 1.96 1.68 17.33
C GLY A 174 2.58 0.47 16.64
N VAL A 175 3.26 0.67 15.50
CA VAL A 175 3.88 -0.37 14.67
C VAL A 175 5.29 0.05 14.31
N GLN A 176 6.19 -0.94 14.19
CA GLN A 176 7.56 -0.67 13.73
C GLN A 176 7.55 -0.49 12.21
N LEU A 177 7.94 0.70 11.75
CA LEU A 177 8.13 0.96 10.33
C LEU A 177 9.55 0.61 9.90
N THR A 178 9.66 -0.21 8.85
CA THR A 178 10.94 -0.59 8.24
C THR A 178 11.01 -0.01 6.82
N PRO A 179 11.96 0.89 6.51
CA PRO A 179 12.14 1.40 5.16
C PRO A 179 12.33 0.27 4.14
N LEU A 180 11.70 0.37 2.98
CA LEU A 180 11.86 -0.58 1.88
C LEU A 180 13.13 -0.36 1.05
N THR A 181 14.04 0.51 1.52
CA THR A 181 15.33 0.78 0.88
C THR A 181 16.03 -0.51 0.47
N HIS A 182 16.73 -0.46 -0.67
CA HIS A 182 17.57 -1.55 -1.13
C HIS A 182 18.47 -2.02 0.01
N THR A 183 18.22 -3.23 0.48
CA THR A 183 19.25 -3.98 1.18
C THR A 183 20.33 -4.24 0.12
N PRO A 184 21.59 -3.84 0.36
CA PRO A 184 22.67 -4.02 -0.60
C PRO A 184 22.85 -5.48 -1.02
#